data_AF-A0A1Q5RXA5-F1
#
_entry.id   AF-A0A1Q5RXA5-F1
#
_cell.length_a   1.000
_cell.length_b   1.000
_cell.length_c   1.000
_cell.angle_alpha   90.00
_cell.angle_beta   90.00
_cell.angle_gamma   90.00
#
_symmetry.space_group_name_H-M   'P 1'
#
loop_
_entity.id
_entity.type
_entity.pdbx_description
1 polymer ?
#
loop_
_entity_poly.entity_id
_entity_poly.type
_entity_poly.pdbx_seq_one_letter_code
_entity_poly.pdbx_strand_id
1 'polypeptide(L)' 'MEVLIILVPLALSLGFLGLLGFLWSLKSGQYDDLDGAAWRAIADDAPASDQGRSK' A
#
# COMPACT_ATOMS: atom_id res chain seq x y z
N MET A 1 8.16 3.77 36.59
CA MET A 1 6.76 4.27 36.48
C MET A 1 6.72 5.52 35.61
N GLU A 2 7.63 6.49 35.80
CA GLU A 2 7.75 7.71 34.95
C GLU A 2 7.80 7.46 33.43
N VAL A 3 8.54 6.44 32.98
CA VAL A 3 8.66 6.16 31.53
C VAL A 3 7.34 5.76 30.87
N LEU A 4 6.44 5.11 31.61
CA LEU A 4 5.13 4.71 31.09
C LEU A 4 4.24 5.92 30.80
N ILE A 5 4.42 7.02 31.56
CA ILE A 5 3.69 8.28 31.36
C ILE A 5 4.00 8.88 29.98
N ILE A 6 5.19 8.61 29.43
CA ILE A 6 5.59 9.08 28.10
C ILE A 6 5.29 8.03 27.03
N LEU A 7 5.61 6.76 27.30
CA LEU A 7 5.46 5.68 26.33
C LEU A 7 4.01 5.34 26.01
N VAL A 8 3.11 5.43 26.99
CA VAL A 8 1.69 5.09 26.76
C VAL A 8 1.03 6.11 25.82
N PRO A 9 1.11 7.44 26.06
CA PRO A 9 0.60 8.42 25.09
C PRO A 9 1.29 8.30 23.74
N LEU A 10 2.61 8.11 23.71
CA LEU A 10 3.36 7.97 22.45
C LEU A 10 2.87 6.77 21.63
N ALA A 11 2.71 5.60 22.25
CA ALA A 11 2.22 4.40 21.59
C ALA A 11 0.78 4.58 21.08
N LEU A 12 -0.10 5.18 21.89
CA LEU A 12 -1.47 5.48 21.49
C LEU A 12 -1.52 6.48 20.32
N SER A 13 -0.71 7.53 20.35
CA SER A 13 -0.61 8.50 19.26
C SER A 13 -0.10 7.84 17.98
N LEU A 14 0.93 7.00 18.05
CA LEU A 14 1.45 6.27 16.88
C LEU A 14 0.41 5.31 16.31
N GLY A 15 -0.30 4.56 17.17
CA GLY A 15 -1.39 3.69 16.75
C GLY A 15 -2.54 4.47 16.10
N PHE A 16 -2.92 5.61 16.68
CA PHE A 16 -3.98 6.47 16.15
C PHE A 16 -3.60 7.11 14.82
N LEU A 17 -2.37 7.61 14.67
CA LEU A 17 -1.85 8.15 13.41
C LEU A 17 -1.84 7.06 12.32
N GLY A 18 -1.38 5.85 12.66
CA GLY A 18 -1.43 4.71 11.75
C GLY A 18 -2.85 4.37 11.31
N LEU A 19 -3.80 4.33 12.26
CA LEU A 19 -5.21 4.07 11.96
C LEU A 19 -5.82 5.16 11.05
N LEU A 20 -5.59 6.43 11.35
CA LEU A 20 -6.05 7.54 10.50
C LEU A 20 -5.44 7.47 9.10
N GLY A 21 -4.14 7.20 9.00
CA GLY A 21 -3.47 7.03 7.71
C GLY A 21 -4.04 5.85 6.91
N PHE A 22 -4.32 4.73 7.58
CA PHE A 22 -4.93 3.56 6.97
C PHE A 22 -6.35 3.85 6.45
N LEU A 23 -7.20 4.48 7.27
CA LEU A 23 -8.57 4.86 6.86
C LEU A 23 -8.56 5.90 5.72
N TRP A 24 -7.62 6.83 5.73
CA TRP A 24 -7.42 7.78 4.63
C TRP A 24 -6.99 7.07 3.35
N SER A 25 -6.06 6.10 3.43
CA SER A 25 -5.61 5.30 2.29
C SER A 25 -6.77 4.47 1.69
N LEU A 26 -7.62 3.86 2.52
CA LEU A 26 -8.85 3.19 2.06
C LEU A 26 -9.79 4.15 1.35
N LYS A 27 -10.06 5.32 1.94
CA LYS A 27 -10.91 6.35 1.32
C LYS A 27 -10.34 6.86 0.00
N SER A 28 -9.02 6.88 -0.16
CA SER A 28 -8.35 7.35 -1.38
C SER A 28 -8.42 6.37 -2.55
N GLY A 29 -8.95 5.16 -2.36
CA GLY A 29 -9.05 4.14 -3.41
C GLY A 29 -7.71 3.50 -3.78
N GLN A 30 -6.65 3.68 -2.97
CA GLN A 30 -5.32 3.13 -3.25
C GLN A 30 -5.32 1.59 -3.37
N TYR A 31 -6.26 0.92 -2.70
CA TYR A 31 -6.36 -0.53 -2.69
C TYR A 31 -7.22 -1.10 -3.82
N ASP A 32 -7.84 -0.26 -4.66
CA ASP A 32 -8.74 -0.71 -5.73
C ASP A 32 -7.98 -1.31 -6.93
N ASP A 33 -6.70 -0.98 -7.09
CA ASP A 33 -5.81 -1.47 -8.18
C ASP A 33 -4.73 -2.44 -7.68
N LEU A 34 -4.94 -3.10 -6.53
CA LEU A 34 -4.00 -4.13 -6.05
C LEU A 34 -3.93 -5.33 -7.00
N ASP A 35 -5.06 -5.74 -7.56
CA ASP A 35 -5.15 -6.88 -8.48
C ASP A 35 -4.41 -6.58 -9.80
N GLY A 36 -4.56 -5.36 -10.33
CA GLY A 36 -3.83 -4.91 -11.53
C GLY A 36 -2.35 -4.71 -11.30
N ALA A 37 -1.95 -4.23 -10.12
CA ALA A 37 -0.54 -4.16 -9.72
C ALA A 37 0.12 -5.54 -9.65
N ALA A 38 -0.54 -6.55 -9.08
CA ALA A 38 -0.03 -7.92 -9.04
C ALA A 38 0.12 -8.54 -10.43
N TRP A 39 -0.85 -8.29 -11.33
CA TRP A 39 -0.78 -8.78 -12.70
C TRP A 39 0.39 -8.16 -13.48
N ARG A 40 0.65 -6.86 -13.29
CA ARG A 40 1.83 -6.17 -13.87
C ARG A 40 3.14 -6.73 -13.34
N ALA A 41 3.24 -6.97 -12.03
CA ALA A 41 4.46 -7.52 -11.42
C ALA A 41 4.84 -8.91 -11.95
N ILE A 42 3.86 -9.72 -12.38
CA ILE A 42 4.09 -11.04 -12.99
C ILE A 42 4.30 -10.90 -14.51
N ALA A 43 3.54 -10.01 -15.16
CA ALA A 43 3.59 -9.82 -16.61
C ALA A 43 4.87 -9.12 -17.09
N ASP A 44 5.52 -8.30 -16.25
CA ASP A 44 6.79 -7.62 -16.59
C ASP A 44 7.94 -8.62 -16.86
N ASP A 45 7.85 -9.85 -16.35
CA ASP A 45 8.81 -10.93 -16.63
C ASP A 45 8.46 -11.73 -17.91
N ALA A 46 7.28 -11.51 -18.52
CA ALA A 46 6.92 -12.13 -19.78
C ALA A 46 7.55 -11.33 -20.93
N PRO A 47 8.43 -11.94 -21.77
CA PRO A 47 9.01 -11.22 -22.89
C PRO A 47 7.89 -10.77 -23.82
N ALA A 48 7.83 -9.48 -24.12
CA ALA A 48 6.90 -8.90 -25.08
C ALA A 48 7.03 -9.64 -26.41
N SER A 49 6.13 -10.58 -26.68
CA SER A 49 6.09 -11.30 -27.94
C SER A 49 5.63 -10.32 -29.01
N ASP A 50 6.61 -9.76 -29.70
CA ASP A 50 6.60 -9.24 -31.07
C ASP A 50 5.19 -9.16 -31.73
N GLN A 51 4.50 -8.04 -31.52
CA GLN A 51 3.40 -7.62 -32.40
C GLN A 51 3.93 -6.66 -33.47
N GLY A 52 4.93 -7.14 -34.20
CA GLY A 52 5.46 -6.52 -35.41
C GLY A 52 4.98 -7.21 -36.69
N ARG A 53 3.71 -7.64 -36.84
CA ARG A 53 3.21 -8.05 -38.17
C ARG A 53 1.68 -8.15 -38.30
N SER A 54 1.04 -7.08 -38.75
CA SER A 54 0.24 -7.17 -39.97
C SER A 54 0.03 -5.77 -40.53
N LYS A 55 0.31 -5.68 -41.82
CA LYS A 55 -0.04 -4.58 -42.71
C LYS A 55 -1.56 -4.36 -42.73
#